data_AF-A0A5C3MAR6-F1
#
_entry.id   AF-A0A5C3MAR6-F1
#
_cell.length_a   1.000
_cell.length_b   1.000
_cell.length_c   1.000
_cell.angle_alpha   90.00
_cell.angle_beta   90.00
_cell.angle_gamma   90.00
#
_symmetry.space_group_name_H-M   'P 1'
#
loop_
_entity.id
_entity.type
_entity.pdbx_description
1 polymer ?
#
loop_
_entity_poly.entity_id
_entity_poly.type
_entity_poly.pdbx_seq_one_letter_code
_entity_poly.pdbx_strand_id
1 'polypeptide(L)'
;MSSPTPLQSFLGGLSLPVPVHALMLLNGNVFGISGYVHRATKGSFEALMGVTGLILGGMAVGKLEGAGPLRTDMPLPQVMLSGIFVGLGSKLANGCTSGHMIAGIARFSLRSIVATATFFTTGVITARLLHADLPAVGPADLTLGENGTKFLALQALPFAVAVGLYNFAPDLGKRGKSPSAIKKTDETSPHPESPKVHNITSGNAPHSFLRGLAYLTTSFGFAIALRLSNLTEQIRVVSFLLLPKHKAFDSSLFFLAIGAMPMAAGLYWFARGDESPRLGGKWAIPKRGKVDGKLLAGAAIFGVGWGMAAGPGLVNFGRALSTHTDLIQVGTWLGAVVLGGLLA
;
A
#
# COMPACT_ATOMS: atom_id res chain seq x y z
N MET A 1 -23.45 -15.81 6.64
CA MET A 1 -22.13 -16.12 7.23
C MET A 1 -21.10 -16.06 6.11
N SER A 2 -19.97 -15.38 6.28
CA SER A 2 -18.91 -15.38 5.27
C SER A 2 -18.11 -16.69 5.34
N SER A 3 -17.89 -17.33 4.20
CA SER A 3 -17.00 -18.50 4.09
C SER A 3 -15.55 -18.04 3.86
N PRO A 4 -14.55 -18.63 4.56
CA PRO A 4 -13.15 -18.40 4.26
C PRO A 4 -12.83 -18.75 2.80
N THR A 5 -12.00 -17.97 2.11
CA THR A 5 -11.53 -18.26 0.75
C THR A 5 -9.99 -18.36 0.67
N PRO A 6 -9.40 -19.48 1.13
CA PRO A 6 -7.95 -19.67 1.19
C PRO A 6 -7.23 -19.50 -0.15
N LEU A 7 -7.72 -20.16 -1.20
CA LEU A 7 -7.07 -20.15 -2.52
C LEU A 7 -7.06 -18.74 -3.12
N GLN A 8 -8.22 -18.09 -3.11
CA GLN A 8 -8.36 -16.72 -3.57
C GLN A 8 -7.41 -15.77 -2.82
N SER A 9 -7.33 -15.92 -1.50
CA SER A 9 -6.49 -15.09 -0.64
C SER A 9 -5.00 -15.32 -0.88
N PHE A 10 -4.59 -16.57 -1.10
CA PHE A 10 -3.23 -16.93 -1.47
C PHE A 10 -2.81 -16.30 -2.81
N LEU A 11 -3.64 -16.42 -3.86
CA LEU A 11 -3.34 -15.82 -5.16
C LEU A 11 -3.32 -14.28 -5.07
N GLY A 12 -4.25 -13.68 -4.32
CA GLY A 12 -4.20 -12.25 -4.01
C GLY A 12 -2.91 -11.86 -3.27
N GLY A 13 -2.46 -12.72 -2.35
CA GLY A 13 -1.18 -12.59 -1.66
C GLY A 13 0.01 -12.57 -2.62
N LEU A 14 0.09 -13.52 -3.55
CA LEU A 14 1.13 -13.54 -4.61
C LEU A 14 1.09 -12.29 -5.50
N SER A 15 -0.11 -11.77 -5.76
CA SER A 15 -0.33 -10.60 -6.59
C SER A 15 0.10 -9.27 -5.94
N LEU A 16 -0.04 -9.11 -4.61
CA LEU A 16 0.21 -7.84 -3.91
C LEU A 16 1.64 -7.28 -4.11
N PRO A 17 2.73 -8.08 -4.05
CA PRO A 17 4.09 -7.57 -4.20
C PRO A 17 4.47 -7.19 -5.62
N VAL A 18 3.80 -7.74 -6.64
CA VAL A 18 4.14 -7.51 -8.06
C VAL A 18 4.09 -6.03 -8.45
N PRO A 19 2.98 -5.28 -8.25
CA PRO A 19 2.94 -3.86 -8.57
C PRO A 19 3.88 -3.05 -7.67
N VAL A 20 4.05 -3.44 -6.41
CA VAL A 20 4.98 -2.79 -5.46
C VAL A 20 6.43 -2.85 -5.97
N HIS A 21 6.83 -4.03 -6.47
CA HIS A 21 8.15 -4.23 -7.07
C HIS A 21 8.31 -3.49 -8.39
N ALA A 22 7.29 -3.49 -9.24
CA ALA A 22 7.30 -2.76 -10.51
C ALA A 22 7.54 -1.25 -10.29
N LEU A 23 6.86 -0.63 -9.32
CA LEU A 23 7.11 0.78 -8.98
C LEU A 23 8.53 1.02 -8.48
N MET A 24 9.06 0.07 -7.72
CA MET A 24 10.43 0.17 -7.21
C MET A 24 11.45 0.15 -8.37
N LEU A 25 11.28 -0.74 -9.35
CA LEU A 25 12.15 -0.80 -10.55
C LEU A 25 11.99 0.43 -11.47
N LEU A 26 10.74 0.87 -11.67
CA LEU A 26 10.46 1.98 -12.58
C LEU A 26 10.84 3.33 -11.98
N ASN A 27 10.45 3.62 -10.75
CA ASN A 27 10.54 4.96 -10.16
C ASN A 27 11.56 5.05 -9.01
N GLY A 28 12.04 3.93 -8.47
CA GLY A 28 12.96 3.89 -7.34
C GLY A 28 12.30 4.19 -6.00
N ASN A 29 10.97 4.29 -5.97
CA ASN A 29 10.18 4.65 -4.81
C ASN A 29 9.65 3.41 -4.09
N VAL A 30 9.56 3.48 -2.76
CA VAL A 30 8.88 2.46 -1.96
C VAL A 30 7.38 2.75 -1.93
N PHE A 31 6.59 1.74 -2.24
CA PHE A 31 5.13 1.83 -2.19
C PHE A 31 4.63 2.06 -0.75
N GLY A 32 3.73 3.03 -0.59
CA GLY A 32 3.13 3.32 0.72
C GLY A 32 1.93 4.25 0.62
N ILE A 33 0.75 3.75 0.97
CA ILE A 33 -0.52 4.48 0.82
C ILE A 33 -0.51 5.79 1.62
N SER A 34 -0.12 5.75 2.90
CA SER A 34 -0.08 6.95 3.75
C SER A 34 0.92 7.99 3.21
N GLY A 35 2.02 7.53 2.60
CA GLY A 35 2.99 8.41 1.94
C GLY A 35 2.43 9.05 0.65
N TYR A 36 1.53 8.36 -0.05
CA TYR A 36 0.86 8.94 -1.23
C TYR A 36 -0.13 10.00 -0.81
N VAL A 37 -0.99 9.72 0.17
CA VAL A 37 -1.95 10.70 0.69
C VAL A 37 -1.22 11.96 1.17
N HIS A 38 -0.20 11.82 2.01
CA HIS A 38 0.57 12.96 2.54
C HIS A 38 1.32 13.76 1.47
N ARG A 39 1.84 13.12 0.42
CA ARG A 39 2.52 13.84 -0.67
C ARG A 39 1.51 14.47 -1.63
N ALA A 40 0.35 13.85 -1.83
CA ALA A 40 -0.73 14.40 -2.65
C ALA A 40 -1.30 15.68 -2.03
N THR A 41 -1.47 15.74 -0.70
CA THR A 41 -1.86 16.98 0.00
C THR A 41 -0.81 18.09 -0.11
N LYS A 42 0.45 17.73 -0.38
CA LYS A 42 1.54 18.68 -0.68
C LYS A 42 1.70 18.97 -2.19
N GLY A 43 0.76 18.55 -3.03
CA GLY A 43 0.77 18.83 -4.48
C GLY A 43 1.66 17.92 -5.32
N SER A 44 2.11 16.76 -4.80
CA SER A 44 2.92 15.82 -5.60
C SER A 44 2.07 15.10 -6.65
N PHE A 45 2.38 15.35 -7.93
CA PHE A 45 1.71 14.72 -9.07
C PHE A 45 1.74 13.19 -9.04
N GLU A 46 2.92 12.59 -8.79
CA GLU A 46 3.06 11.12 -8.69
C GLU A 46 2.19 10.54 -7.58
N ALA A 47 2.19 11.19 -6.43
CA ALA A 47 1.41 10.74 -5.28
C ALA A 47 -0.10 10.86 -5.54
N LEU A 48 -0.52 11.95 -6.21
CA LEU A 48 -1.90 12.13 -6.64
C LEU A 48 -2.32 11.02 -7.61
N MET A 49 -1.49 10.70 -8.60
CA MET A 49 -1.75 9.57 -9.53
C MET A 49 -1.85 8.23 -8.77
N GLY A 50 -1.04 8.02 -7.73
CA GLY A 50 -1.15 6.85 -6.87
C GLY A 50 -2.47 6.77 -6.11
N VAL A 51 -2.91 7.88 -5.48
CA VAL A 51 -4.21 7.95 -4.81
C VAL A 51 -5.35 7.71 -5.81
N THR A 52 -5.32 8.37 -6.97
CA THR A 52 -6.29 8.18 -8.05
C THR A 52 -6.33 6.72 -8.50
N GLY A 53 -5.18 6.06 -8.65
CA GLY A 53 -5.11 4.66 -9.03
C GLY A 53 -5.78 3.72 -8.00
N LEU A 54 -5.60 3.97 -6.70
CA LEU A 54 -6.29 3.21 -5.65
C LEU A 54 -7.81 3.39 -5.70
N ILE A 55 -8.29 4.62 -5.91
CA ILE A 55 -9.73 4.92 -6.01
C ILE A 55 -10.31 4.28 -7.28
N LEU A 56 -9.68 4.46 -8.44
CA LEU A 56 -10.13 3.86 -9.71
C LEU A 56 -10.14 2.33 -9.65
N GLY A 57 -9.14 1.71 -9.01
CA GLY A 57 -9.12 0.27 -8.79
C GLY A 57 -10.27 -0.19 -7.90
N GLY A 58 -10.57 0.57 -6.84
CA GLY A 58 -11.75 0.37 -6.01
C GLY A 58 -13.07 0.49 -6.80
N MET A 59 -13.21 1.50 -7.65
CA MET A 59 -14.39 1.67 -8.51
C MET A 59 -14.54 0.51 -9.50
N ALA A 60 -13.44 0.02 -10.08
CA ALA A 60 -13.46 -1.15 -10.95
C ALA A 60 -13.93 -2.41 -10.21
N VAL A 61 -13.43 -2.62 -8.98
CA VAL A 61 -13.89 -3.70 -8.10
C VAL A 61 -15.39 -3.59 -7.82
N GLY A 62 -15.86 -2.42 -7.36
CA GLY A 62 -17.27 -2.24 -7.01
C GLY A 62 -18.22 -2.43 -8.21
N LYS A 63 -17.82 -1.98 -9.41
CA LYS A 63 -18.57 -2.24 -10.64
C LYS A 63 -18.61 -3.72 -11.03
N LEU A 64 -17.50 -4.44 -10.86
CA LEU A 64 -17.42 -5.87 -11.20
C LEU A 64 -18.22 -6.74 -10.24
N GLU A 65 -18.27 -6.38 -8.96
CA GLU A 65 -19.01 -7.12 -7.94
C GLU A 65 -20.48 -6.72 -7.85
N GLY A 66 -20.83 -5.50 -8.27
CA GLY A 66 -22.16 -4.92 -8.07
C GLY A 66 -22.49 -4.64 -6.60
N ALA A 67 -21.52 -4.76 -5.68
CA ALA A 67 -21.71 -4.64 -4.24
C ALA A 67 -20.62 -3.80 -3.57
N GLY A 68 -21.01 -3.10 -2.50
CA GLY A 68 -20.10 -2.33 -1.65
C GLY A 68 -19.20 -3.21 -0.78
N PRO A 69 -18.27 -2.59 -0.02
CA PRO A 69 -17.42 -3.32 0.92
C PRO A 69 -18.23 -3.92 2.08
N LEU A 70 -17.97 -5.20 2.41
CA LEU A 70 -18.51 -5.81 3.62
C LEU A 70 -17.82 -5.20 4.84
N ARG A 71 -18.64 -4.59 5.69
CA ARG A 71 -18.21 -3.88 6.88
C ARG A 71 -18.64 -4.59 8.16
N THR A 72 -18.04 -4.18 9.27
CA THR A 72 -18.59 -4.43 10.60
C THR A 72 -19.66 -3.38 10.89
N ASP A 73 -20.76 -3.77 11.52
CA ASP A 73 -21.83 -2.86 11.92
C ASP A 73 -21.39 -2.00 13.12
N MET A 74 -20.64 -0.94 12.83
CA MET A 74 -20.17 0.01 13.84
C MET A 74 -20.91 1.35 13.73
N PRO A 75 -21.29 1.95 14.88
CA PRO A 75 -21.84 3.30 14.91
C PRO A 75 -20.79 4.33 14.46
N LEU A 76 -21.25 5.42 13.84
CA LEU A 76 -20.39 6.43 13.23
C LEU A 76 -19.29 7.01 14.16
N PRO A 77 -19.54 7.26 15.46
CA PRO A 77 -18.48 7.74 16.36
C PRO A 77 -17.31 6.75 16.50
N GLN A 78 -17.59 5.44 16.51
CA GLN A 78 -16.53 4.42 16.57
C GLN A 78 -15.74 4.36 15.26
N VAL A 79 -16.41 4.54 14.11
CA VAL A 79 -15.77 4.67 12.80
C VAL A 79 -14.83 5.88 12.76
N MET A 80 -15.27 7.03 13.28
CA MET A 80 -14.43 8.23 13.40
C MET A 80 -13.21 7.98 14.31
N LEU A 81 -13.42 7.41 15.49
CA LEU A 81 -12.34 7.13 16.44
C LEU A 81 -11.29 6.16 15.85
N SER A 82 -11.75 5.09 15.18
CA SER A 82 -10.87 4.17 14.46
C SER A 82 -10.02 4.90 13.42
N GLY A 83 -10.64 5.74 12.59
CA GLY A 83 -9.93 6.50 11.56
C GLY A 83 -8.86 7.42 12.17
N ILE A 84 -9.20 8.18 13.23
CA ILE A 84 -8.25 9.06 13.92
C ILE A 84 -7.04 8.27 14.44
N PHE A 85 -7.26 7.12 15.10
CA PHE A 85 -6.18 6.27 15.61
C PHE A 85 -5.32 5.69 14.49
N VAL A 86 -5.92 5.24 13.39
CA VAL A 86 -5.16 4.77 12.21
C VAL A 86 -4.31 5.89 11.62
N GLY A 87 -4.84 7.11 11.51
CA GLY A 87 -4.11 8.28 11.02
C GLY A 87 -2.94 8.68 11.91
N LEU A 88 -3.22 8.90 13.20
CA LEU A 88 -2.25 9.29 14.23
C LEU A 88 -1.13 8.25 14.34
N GLY A 89 -1.50 6.96 14.45
CA GLY A 89 -0.57 5.86 14.55
C GLY A 89 0.32 5.70 13.32
N SER A 90 -0.27 5.81 12.10
CA SER A 90 0.51 5.75 10.85
C SER A 90 1.58 6.83 10.77
N LYS A 91 1.24 8.05 11.24
CA LYS A 91 2.15 9.19 11.20
C LYS A 91 3.27 9.05 12.24
N LEU A 92 2.94 8.68 13.47
CA LEU A 92 3.92 8.46 14.55
C LEU A 92 4.88 7.30 14.22
N ALA A 93 4.36 6.21 13.66
CA ALA A 93 5.17 5.07 13.21
C ALA A 93 5.96 5.35 11.91
N ASN A 94 5.71 6.49 11.24
CA ASN A 94 6.28 6.83 9.93
C ASN A 94 6.06 5.71 8.89
N GLY A 95 4.84 5.20 8.81
CA GLY A 95 4.45 4.11 7.91
C GLY A 95 3.12 3.48 8.29
N CYS A 96 2.57 2.68 7.39
CA CYS A 96 1.34 1.90 7.59
C CYS A 96 1.57 0.42 7.23
N THR A 97 0.51 -0.40 7.25
CA THR A 97 0.57 -1.84 6.94
C THR A 97 1.28 -2.12 5.61
N SER A 98 0.98 -1.41 4.53
CA SER A 98 1.65 -1.64 3.23
C SER A 98 3.16 -1.36 3.27
N GLY A 99 3.60 -0.39 4.08
CA GLY A 99 5.01 -0.01 4.19
C GLY A 99 5.81 -0.87 5.18
N HIS A 100 5.22 -1.20 6.33
CA HIS A 100 5.87 -1.99 7.37
C HIS A 100 5.70 -3.49 7.17
N MET A 101 4.49 -3.96 6.86
CA MET A 101 4.21 -5.38 6.70
C MET A 101 4.71 -5.86 5.34
N ILE A 102 4.14 -5.38 4.23
CA ILE A 102 4.46 -5.89 2.89
C ILE A 102 5.90 -5.52 2.49
N ALA A 103 6.19 -4.22 2.35
CA ALA A 103 7.50 -3.77 1.89
C ALA A 103 8.59 -3.85 2.98
N GLY A 104 8.23 -3.84 4.26
CA GLY A 104 9.19 -3.78 5.36
C GLY A 104 9.74 -5.15 5.78
N ILE A 105 8.86 -6.15 5.90
CA ILE A 105 9.25 -7.52 6.26
C ILE A 105 10.03 -8.18 5.12
N ALA A 106 9.64 -7.96 3.86
CA ALA A 106 10.35 -8.47 2.69
C ALA A 106 11.84 -8.08 2.65
N ARG A 107 12.19 -6.93 3.25
CA ARG A 107 13.55 -6.40 3.34
C ARG A 107 14.29 -6.78 4.63
N PHE A 108 13.68 -7.62 5.47
CA PHE A 108 14.17 -7.98 6.80
C PHE A 108 14.51 -6.76 7.69
N SER A 109 13.71 -5.70 7.60
CA SER A 109 13.89 -4.50 8.44
C SER A 109 13.42 -4.78 9.87
N LEU A 110 14.35 -4.82 10.83
CA LEU A 110 14.01 -4.99 12.25
C LEU A 110 12.97 -3.97 12.73
N ARG A 111 13.12 -2.69 12.32
CA ARG A 111 12.12 -1.64 12.59
C ARG A 111 10.72 -2.03 12.15
N SER A 112 10.61 -2.63 10.96
CA SER A 112 9.32 -2.98 10.38
C SER A 112 8.73 -4.26 10.98
N ILE A 113 9.58 -5.21 11.37
CA ILE A 113 9.17 -6.42 12.08
C ILE A 113 8.60 -6.03 13.45
N VAL A 114 9.32 -5.19 14.22
CA VAL A 114 8.87 -4.72 15.53
C VAL A 114 7.58 -3.91 15.43
N ALA A 115 7.49 -2.98 14.46
CA ALA A 115 6.26 -2.23 14.21
C ALA A 115 5.08 -3.16 13.90
N THR A 116 5.30 -4.15 13.03
CA THR A 116 4.27 -5.12 12.63
C THR A 116 3.81 -5.99 13.78
N ALA A 117 4.74 -6.53 14.57
CA ALA A 117 4.40 -7.31 15.75
C ALA A 117 3.58 -6.47 16.76
N THR A 118 3.97 -5.21 16.96
CA THR A 118 3.30 -4.30 17.89
C THR A 118 1.86 -4.00 17.47
N PHE A 119 1.66 -3.51 16.24
CA PHE A 119 0.30 -3.17 15.79
C PHE A 119 -0.59 -4.40 15.59
N PHE A 120 -0.01 -5.54 15.22
CA PHE A 120 -0.77 -6.77 15.08
C PHE A 120 -1.27 -7.24 16.45
N THR A 121 -0.40 -7.20 17.47
CA THR A 121 -0.76 -7.58 18.84
C THR A 121 -1.85 -6.68 19.40
N THR A 122 -1.72 -5.36 19.28
CA THR A 122 -2.77 -4.45 19.77
C THR A 122 -4.06 -4.58 18.95
N GLY A 123 -3.96 -4.83 17.65
CA GLY A 123 -5.12 -5.13 16.80
C GLY A 123 -5.87 -6.40 17.21
N VAL A 124 -5.15 -7.49 17.54
CA VAL A 124 -5.75 -8.72 18.09
C VAL A 124 -6.49 -8.45 19.39
N ILE A 125 -5.86 -7.71 20.31
CA ILE A 125 -6.46 -7.37 21.61
C ILE A 125 -7.75 -6.55 21.37
N THR A 126 -7.68 -5.49 20.58
CA THR A 126 -8.85 -4.63 20.31
C THR A 126 -9.97 -5.40 19.59
N ALA A 127 -9.64 -6.22 18.59
CA ALA A 127 -10.63 -7.01 17.87
C ALA A 127 -11.36 -7.99 18.81
N ARG A 128 -10.64 -8.65 19.71
CA ARG A 128 -11.23 -9.57 20.70
C ARG A 128 -12.14 -8.87 21.71
N LEU A 129 -11.83 -7.62 22.05
CA LEU A 129 -12.66 -6.85 22.99
C LEU A 129 -13.94 -6.31 22.34
N LEU A 130 -13.88 -5.91 21.07
CA LEU A 130 -14.99 -5.22 20.40
C LEU A 130 -15.86 -6.10 19.51
N HIS A 131 -15.33 -7.24 19.05
CA HIS A 131 -15.98 -8.10 18.04
C HIS A 131 -16.16 -9.54 18.52
N ALA A 132 -16.29 -9.76 19.83
CA ALA A 132 -16.45 -11.09 20.43
C ALA A 132 -17.74 -11.81 19.98
N ASP A 133 -18.78 -11.06 19.62
CA ASP A 133 -20.09 -11.63 19.30
C ASP A 133 -20.26 -12.01 17.82
N LEU A 134 -19.21 -11.87 17.01
CA LEU A 134 -19.30 -12.21 15.58
C LEU A 134 -19.72 -13.68 15.37
N PRO A 135 -20.61 -13.94 14.40
CA PRO A 135 -21.13 -15.28 14.13
C PRO A 135 -20.04 -16.21 13.60
N ALA A 136 -20.28 -17.52 13.71
CA ALA A 136 -19.38 -18.52 13.16
C ALA A 136 -19.23 -18.36 11.63
N VAL A 137 -18.03 -18.62 11.13
CA VAL A 137 -17.77 -18.66 9.68
C VAL A 137 -18.25 -19.98 9.09
N GLY A 138 -18.59 -19.96 7.79
CA GLY A 138 -18.97 -21.17 7.05
C GLY A 138 -17.77 -22.08 6.75
N PRO A 139 -18.01 -23.22 6.07
CA PRO A 139 -16.92 -24.07 5.57
C PRO A 139 -16.03 -23.29 4.58
N ALA A 140 -14.75 -23.65 4.51
CA ALA A 140 -13.82 -23.01 3.59
C ALA A 140 -14.20 -23.29 2.14
N ASP A 141 -14.25 -22.23 1.34
CA ASP A 141 -14.42 -22.28 -0.11
C ASP A 141 -13.03 -22.21 -0.77
N LEU A 142 -12.62 -23.32 -1.39
CA LEU A 142 -11.35 -23.45 -2.08
C LEU A 142 -11.40 -22.94 -3.53
N THR A 143 -12.53 -22.42 -3.99
CA THR A 143 -12.64 -21.81 -5.32
C THR A 143 -12.11 -20.37 -5.32
N LEU A 144 -12.16 -19.73 -6.49
CA LEU A 144 -11.85 -18.30 -6.62
C LEU A 144 -13.07 -17.40 -6.35
N GLY A 145 -14.18 -17.97 -5.90
CA GLY A 145 -15.47 -17.30 -5.84
C GLY A 145 -15.96 -16.86 -7.22
N GLU A 146 -17.04 -16.09 -7.23
CA GLU A 146 -17.71 -15.64 -8.46
C GLU A 146 -16.85 -14.69 -9.31
N ASN A 147 -16.08 -13.82 -8.67
CA ASN A 147 -15.35 -12.73 -9.33
C ASN A 147 -13.82 -12.88 -9.31
N GLY A 148 -13.25 -13.90 -8.66
CA GLY A 148 -11.80 -14.02 -8.53
C GLY A 148 -11.07 -14.21 -9.86
N THR A 149 -11.64 -14.95 -10.81
CA THR A 149 -11.10 -15.08 -12.17
C THR A 149 -11.08 -13.74 -12.91
N LYS A 150 -12.14 -12.95 -12.78
CA LYS A 150 -12.23 -11.59 -13.35
C LYS A 150 -11.17 -10.67 -12.76
N PHE A 151 -10.93 -10.74 -11.45
CA PHE A 151 -9.87 -9.96 -10.80
C PHE A 151 -8.47 -10.37 -11.25
N LEU A 152 -8.21 -11.67 -11.40
CA LEU A 152 -6.94 -12.16 -11.96
C LEU A 152 -6.73 -11.67 -13.39
N ALA A 153 -7.76 -11.77 -14.24
CA ALA A 153 -7.69 -11.26 -15.61
C ALA A 153 -7.45 -9.75 -15.65
N LEU A 154 -8.13 -8.98 -14.78
CA LEU A 154 -7.98 -7.52 -14.72
C LEU A 154 -6.57 -7.08 -14.30
N GLN A 155 -5.84 -7.90 -13.54
CA GLN A 155 -4.44 -7.63 -13.19
C GLN A 155 -3.48 -7.69 -14.37
N ALA A 156 -3.85 -8.36 -15.48
CA ALA A 156 -3.03 -8.38 -16.69
C ALA A 156 -2.80 -6.97 -17.25
N LEU A 157 -3.76 -6.05 -17.11
CA LEU A 157 -3.66 -4.69 -17.60
C LEU A 157 -2.55 -3.87 -16.91
N PRO A 158 -2.57 -3.67 -15.57
CA PRO A 158 -1.49 -2.93 -14.90
C PRO A 158 -0.14 -3.66 -15.03
N PHE A 159 -0.13 -4.99 -15.11
CA PHE A 159 1.08 -5.76 -15.35
C PHE A 159 1.67 -5.50 -16.76
N ALA A 160 0.84 -5.55 -17.80
CA ALA A 160 1.25 -5.26 -19.17
C ALA A 160 1.78 -3.83 -19.32
N VAL A 161 1.16 -2.85 -18.66
CA VAL A 161 1.68 -1.48 -18.64
C VAL A 161 3.03 -1.40 -17.93
N ALA A 162 3.19 -2.07 -16.78
CA ALA A 162 4.46 -2.10 -16.08
C ALA A 162 5.58 -2.74 -16.92
N VAL A 163 5.30 -3.86 -17.59
CA VAL A 163 6.22 -4.53 -18.52
C VAL A 163 6.52 -3.61 -19.73
N GLY A 164 5.52 -2.95 -20.29
CA GLY A 164 5.69 -2.02 -21.40
C GLY A 164 6.56 -0.83 -21.03
N LEU A 165 6.31 -0.21 -19.87
CA LEU A 165 7.17 0.84 -19.32
C LEU A 165 8.59 0.32 -19.06
N TYR A 166 8.71 -0.90 -18.53
CA TYR A 166 10.01 -1.50 -18.29
C TYR A 166 10.75 -1.88 -19.56
N ASN A 167 10.12 -2.11 -20.71
CA ASN A 167 10.85 -2.50 -21.93
C ASN A 167 11.03 -1.35 -22.92
N PHE A 168 10.04 -0.47 -23.04
CA PHE A 168 9.98 0.54 -24.09
C PHE A 168 10.19 1.97 -23.58
N ALA A 169 10.06 2.24 -22.28
CA ALA A 169 10.33 3.59 -21.79
C ALA A 169 11.85 3.90 -21.79
N PRO A 170 12.24 5.17 -22.00
CA PRO A 170 13.64 5.59 -21.96
C PRO A 170 14.31 5.22 -20.62
N ASP A 171 15.49 4.60 -20.68
CA ASP A 171 16.31 4.30 -19.50
C ASP A 171 17.09 5.55 -19.06
N LEU A 172 16.49 6.30 -18.14
CA LEU A 172 17.08 7.51 -17.57
C LEU A 172 18.03 7.18 -16.42
N GLY A 173 17.88 6.00 -15.81
CA GLY A 173 18.74 5.53 -14.73
C GLY A 173 20.20 5.39 -15.18
N LYS A 174 20.41 4.87 -16.41
CA LYS A 174 21.75 4.74 -17.00
C LYS A 174 22.29 6.04 -17.59
N ARG A 175 21.42 6.92 -18.11
CA ARG A 175 21.84 8.25 -18.62
C ARG A 175 22.48 9.12 -17.55
N GLY A 176 22.03 9.03 -16.30
CA GLY A 176 22.62 9.74 -15.16
C GLY A 176 24.03 9.25 -14.74
N LYS A 177 24.52 8.15 -15.32
CA LYS A 177 25.87 7.60 -15.09
C LYS A 177 26.83 7.85 -16.27
N SER A 178 26.44 8.60 -17.31
CA SER A 178 27.30 8.86 -18.47
C SER A 178 28.51 9.75 -18.11
N PRO A 179 29.76 9.44 -18.52
CA PRO A 179 30.98 10.15 -18.11
C PRO A 179 31.16 11.56 -18.70
N SER A 180 30.19 12.13 -19.41
CA SER A 180 30.43 13.30 -20.28
C SER A 180 30.42 14.67 -19.59
N ALA A 181 30.61 14.74 -18.27
CA ALA A 181 30.70 16.00 -17.53
C ALA A 181 32.08 16.28 -16.92
N ILE A 182 33.14 15.59 -17.38
CA ILE A 182 34.53 16.00 -17.12
C ILE A 182 35.12 16.49 -18.44
N LYS A 183 34.71 17.69 -18.87
CA LYS A 183 35.53 18.47 -19.80
C LYS A 183 36.47 19.28 -18.92
N LYS A 184 37.70 18.77 -18.73
CA LYS A 184 38.81 19.57 -18.21
C LYS A 184 38.97 20.78 -19.14
N THR A 185 38.71 21.97 -18.63
CA THR A 185 39.30 23.19 -19.13
C THR A 185 40.36 23.60 -18.12
N ASP A 186 41.61 23.41 -18.51
CA ASP A 186 42.75 24.09 -17.90
C ASP A 186 42.58 25.62 -18.10
N GLU A 187 43.09 26.37 -17.12
CA GLU A 187 43.60 27.76 -17.14
C GLU A 187 43.08 28.67 -16.01
N THR A 188 43.91 28.75 -14.96
CA THR A 188 44.36 29.96 -14.23
C THR A 188 43.39 31.15 -14.07
N SER A 189 42.86 31.36 -12.85
CA SER A 189 42.76 32.67 -12.15
C SER A 189 42.16 32.53 -10.72
N PRO A 190 42.49 33.40 -9.73
CA PRO A 190 42.22 33.16 -8.32
C PRO A 190 41.07 34.03 -7.76
N HIS A 191 39.85 33.49 -7.63
CA HIS A 191 38.82 34.00 -6.70
C HIS A 191 37.82 32.88 -6.37
N PRO A 192 37.47 32.61 -5.09
CA PRO A 192 36.51 31.58 -4.74
C PRO A 192 35.09 32.18 -4.70
N GLU A 193 34.43 32.30 -5.84
CA GLU A 193 32.98 32.42 -5.85
C GLU A 193 32.35 31.03 -5.87
N SER A 194 31.58 30.71 -4.83
CA SER A 194 30.80 29.49 -4.70
C SER A 194 29.91 29.29 -5.94
N PRO A 195 29.98 28.14 -6.64
CA PRO A 195 29.11 27.92 -7.78
C PRO A 195 27.66 27.79 -7.28
N LYS A 196 26.85 28.79 -7.61
CA LYS A 196 25.39 28.75 -7.47
C LYS A 196 24.91 27.51 -8.23
N VAL A 197 24.41 26.52 -7.48
CA VAL A 197 23.71 25.38 -8.04
C VAL A 197 22.48 25.92 -8.75
N HIS A 198 22.58 26.13 -10.06
CA HIS A 198 21.42 26.30 -10.91
C HIS A 198 20.61 25.02 -10.81
N ASN A 199 19.54 25.09 -10.01
CA ASN A 199 18.45 24.13 -10.05
C ASN A 199 18.06 23.97 -11.52
N ILE A 200 18.27 22.77 -12.06
CA ILE A 200 17.74 22.37 -13.36
C ILE A 200 16.22 22.26 -13.17
N THR A 201 15.56 23.41 -13.24
CA THR A 201 14.14 23.57 -13.49
C THR A 201 13.99 24.03 -14.93
N SER A 202 13.83 23.11 -15.87
CA SER A 202 13.10 23.32 -17.13
C SER A 202 13.18 22.06 -18.02
N GLY A 203 12.02 21.49 -18.41
CA GLY A 203 11.92 20.56 -19.57
C GLY A 203 11.26 19.18 -19.40
N ASN A 204 10.58 18.85 -18.29
CA ASN A 204 10.32 17.44 -17.89
C ASN A 204 8.88 16.86 -18.10
N ALA A 205 8.04 17.43 -18.97
CA ALA A 205 6.64 16.96 -19.14
C ALA A 205 6.47 15.44 -19.43
N PRO A 206 7.22 14.80 -20.33
CA PRO A 206 7.07 13.36 -20.59
C PRO A 206 7.58 12.48 -19.42
N HIS A 207 8.56 12.95 -18.65
CA HIS A 207 9.12 12.20 -17.52
C HIS A 207 8.20 12.18 -16.31
N SER A 208 7.60 13.33 -15.96
CA SER A 208 6.59 13.38 -14.90
C SER A 208 5.36 12.53 -15.27
N PHE A 209 4.99 12.50 -16.57
CA PHE A 209 3.86 11.73 -17.04
C PHE A 209 4.10 10.21 -16.94
N LEU A 210 5.20 9.68 -17.47
CA LEU A 210 5.51 8.24 -17.40
C LEU A 210 5.64 7.75 -15.96
N ARG A 211 6.26 8.58 -15.10
CA ARG A 211 6.34 8.30 -13.66
C ARG A 211 4.96 8.30 -13.01
N GLY A 212 4.10 9.26 -13.34
CA GLY A 212 2.71 9.30 -12.89
C GLY A 212 1.91 8.09 -13.36
N LEU A 213 2.09 7.65 -14.60
CA LEU A 213 1.46 6.44 -15.15
C LEU A 213 1.88 5.19 -14.38
N ALA A 214 3.17 5.05 -14.06
CA ALA A 214 3.66 3.94 -13.23
C ALA A 214 3.01 3.94 -11.83
N TYR A 215 2.84 5.11 -11.20
CA TYR A 215 2.14 5.23 -9.92
C TYR A 215 0.66 4.85 -10.02
N LEU A 216 -0.02 5.33 -11.08
CA LEU A 216 -1.42 5.05 -11.34
C LEU A 216 -1.67 3.54 -11.52
N THR A 217 -0.94 2.90 -12.44
CA THR A 217 -1.13 1.48 -12.76
C THR A 217 -0.69 0.56 -11.63
N THR A 218 0.41 0.89 -10.93
CA THR A 218 0.81 0.20 -9.70
C THR A 218 -0.32 0.21 -8.68
N SER A 219 -0.88 1.39 -8.43
CA SER A 219 -1.91 1.57 -7.40
C SER A 219 -3.24 0.93 -7.78
N PHE A 220 -3.59 0.96 -9.07
CA PHE A 220 -4.73 0.26 -9.63
C PHE A 220 -4.58 -1.26 -9.48
N GLY A 221 -3.44 -1.83 -9.88
CA GLY A 221 -3.15 -3.26 -9.71
C GLY A 221 -3.11 -3.69 -8.24
N PHE A 222 -2.54 -2.85 -7.37
CA PHE A 222 -2.52 -3.10 -5.93
C PHE A 222 -3.93 -3.10 -5.32
N ALA A 223 -4.82 -2.20 -5.76
CA ALA A 223 -6.22 -2.19 -5.31
C ALA A 223 -6.98 -3.47 -5.70
N ILE A 224 -6.76 -3.99 -6.90
CA ILE A 224 -7.35 -5.27 -7.33
C ILE A 224 -6.78 -6.43 -6.50
N ALA A 225 -5.47 -6.44 -6.27
CA ALA A 225 -4.82 -7.46 -5.45
C ALA A 225 -5.29 -7.40 -3.97
N LEU A 226 -5.55 -6.20 -3.43
CA LEU A 226 -6.17 -6.04 -2.11
C LEU A 226 -7.56 -6.66 -2.04
N ARG A 227 -8.37 -6.50 -3.10
CA ARG A 227 -9.68 -7.16 -3.14
C ARG A 227 -9.56 -8.67 -3.29
N LEU A 228 -8.73 -9.14 -4.22
CA LEU A 228 -8.51 -10.57 -4.47
C LEU A 228 -8.04 -11.27 -3.19
N SER A 229 -7.21 -10.60 -2.40
CA SER A 229 -6.71 -11.08 -1.11
C SER A 229 -7.67 -10.87 0.08
N ASN A 230 -8.88 -10.39 -0.16
CA ASN A 230 -9.90 -10.09 0.85
C ASN A 230 -9.53 -9.00 1.89
N LEU A 231 -8.45 -8.24 1.69
CA LEU A 231 -8.08 -7.15 2.60
C LEU A 231 -9.03 -5.96 2.55
N THR A 232 -9.87 -5.86 1.52
CA THR A 232 -10.91 -4.83 1.39
C THR A 232 -12.14 -5.10 2.27
N GLU A 233 -12.35 -6.34 2.71
CA GLU A 233 -13.49 -6.72 3.54
C GLU A 233 -13.13 -6.56 5.02
N GLN A 234 -13.72 -5.57 5.68
CA GLN A 234 -13.37 -5.23 7.07
C GLN A 234 -13.65 -6.40 8.01
N ILE A 235 -14.80 -7.05 7.80
CA ILE A 235 -15.23 -8.20 8.58
C ILE A 235 -14.23 -9.35 8.53
N ARG A 236 -13.63 -9.62 7.36
CA ARG A 236 -12.66 -10.71 7.19
C ARG A 236 -11.35 -10.41 7.90
N VAL A 237 -10.92 -9.15 7.87
CA VAL A 237 -9.72 -8.72 8.60
C VAL A 237 -9.91 -8.83 10.10
N VAL A 238 -11.04 -8.35 10.62
CA VAL A 238 -11.38 -8.49 12.04
C VAL A 238 -11.51 -9.96 12.44
N SER A 239 -12.19 -10.78 11.64
CA SER A 239 -12.33 -12.23 11.85
C SER A 239 -10.98 -12.94 11.96
N PHE A 240 -9.99 -12.57 11.13
CA PHE A 240 -8.63 -13.12 11.25
C PHE A 240 -7.96 -12.74 12.57
N LEU A 241 -8.16 -11.51 13.06
CA LEU A 241 -7.59 -11.03 14.32
C LEU A 241 -8.16 -11.70 15.57
N LEU A 242 -9.31 -12.37 15.45
CA LEU A 242 -9.88 -13.13 16.57
C LEU A 242 -9.09 -14.40 16.91
N LEU A 243 -8.17 -14.83 16.04
CA LEU A 243 -7.31 -16.02 16.17
C LEU A 243 -8.09 -17.37 16.17
N PRO A 244 -7.42 -18.50 15.86
CA PRO A 244 -8.08 -19.80 15.62
C PRO A 244 -8.99 -20.34 16.73
N LYS A 245 -8.84 -19.86 17.97
CA LYS A 245 -9.68 -20.29 19.09
C LYS A 245 -11.10 -19.69 19.07
N HIS A 246 -11.37 -18.72 18.21
CA HIS A 246 -12.67 -18.05 18.13
C HIS A 246 -13.55 -18.62 17.02
N LYS A 247 -14.86 -18.75 17.25
CA LYS A 247 -15.84 -19.30 16.27
C LYS A 247 -15.90 -18.52 14.95
N ALA A 248 -15.64 -17.21 15.01
CA ALA A 248 -15.64 -16.31 13.86
C ALA A 248 -14.27 -16.19 13.16
N PHE A 249 -13.31 -17.06 13.48
CA PHE A 249 -11.98 -16.99 12.90
C PHE A 249 -11.98 -17.33 11.41
N ASP A 250 -11.51 -16.40 10.58
CA ASP A 250 -11.32 -16.58 9.14
C ASP A 250 -9.83 -16.73 8.82
N SER A 251 -9.43 -17.90 8.31
CA SER A 251 -8.03 -18.22 7.98
C SER A 251 -7.58 -17.64 6.63
N SER A 252 -8.45 -16.99 5.85
CA SER A 252 -8.14 -16.44 4.53
C SER A 252 -6.86 -15.58 4.51
N LEU A 253 -6.70 -14.70 5.49
CA LEU A 253 -5.55 -13.79 5.54
C LEU A 253 -4.24 -14.47 5.98
N PHE A 254 -4.31 -15.65 6.59
CA PHE A 254 -3.12 -16.48 6.79
C PHE A 254 -2.54 -16.93 5.45
N PHE A 255 -3.40 -17.41 4.54
CA PHE A 255 -3.00 -17.82 3.19
C PHE A 255 -2.51 -16.64 2.34
N LEU A 256 -3.11 -15.46 2.52
CA LEU A 256 -2.56 -14.22 1.96
C LEU A 256 -1.11 -14.03 2.39
N ALA A 257 -0.82 -14.11 3.69
CA ALA A 257 0.53 -13.89 4.20
C ALA A 257 1.53 -14.92 3.65
N ILE A 258 1.12 -16.18 3.52
CA ILE A 258 1.91 -17.27 2.90
C ILE A 258 2.24 -16.95 1.43
N GLY A 259 1.32 -16.33 0.68
CA GLY A 259 1.61 -15.91 -0.70
C GLY A 259 2.48 -14.65 -0.76
N ALA A 260 2.10 -13.62 0.00
CA ALA A 260 2.70 -12.29 -0.11
C ALA A 260 4.13 -12.22 0.42
N MET A 261 4.44 -12.86 1.54
CA MET A 261 5.75 -12.69 2.19
C MET A 261 6.89 -13.34 1.39
N PRO A 262 6.81 -14.63 0.97
CA PRO A 262 7.84 -15.24 0.14
C PRO A 262 7.96 -14.57 -1.22
N MET A 263 6.84 -14.18 -1.85
CA MET A 263 6.86 -13.47 -3.13
C MET A 263 7.53 -12.11 -3.01
N ALA A 264 7.19 -11.31 -1.99
CA ALA A 264 7.82 -10.01 -1.76
C ALA A 264 9.31 -10.14 -1.45
N ALA A 265 9.71 -11.12 -0.64
CA ALA A 265 11.10 -11.40 -0.38
C ALA A 265 11.82 -11.84 -1.66
N GLY A 266 11.26 -12.78 -2.42
CA GLY A 266 11.86 -13.26 -3.66
C GLY A 266 12.08 -12.13 -4.68
N LEU A 267 11.08 -11.28 -4.89
CA LEU A 267 11.22 -10.12 -5.77
C LEU A 267 12.28 -9.13 -5.27
N TYR A 268 12.33 -8.86 -3.96
CA TYR A 268 13.30 -7.92 -3.40
C TYR A 268 14.74 -8.43 -3.39
N TRP A 269 14.96 -9.73 -3.15
CA TRP A 269 16.31 -10.30 -3.02
C TRP A 269 16.87 -10.80 -4.35
N PHE A 270 16.03 -11.36 -5.23
CA PHE A 270 16.47 -11.93 -6.50
C PHE A 270 16.18 -11.04 -7.70
N ALA A 271 15.06 -10.31 -7.71
CA ALA A 271 14.62 -9.50 -8.85
C ALA A 271 14.93 -8.00 -8.69
N ARG A 272 15.73 -7.61 -7.69
CA ARG A 272 16.13 -6.22 -7.45
C ARG A 272 17.31 -5.77 -8.31
N GLY A 273 18.28 -6.66 -8.57
CA GLY A 273 19.48 -6.38 -9.38
C GLY A 273 20.31 -5.16 -8.96
N ASP A 274 21.33 -4.83 -9.77
CA ASP A 274 22.15 -3.60 -9.65
C ASP A 274 21.55 -2.41 -10.44
N GLU A 275 20.29 -2.52 -10.83
CA GLU A 275 19.67 -1.58 -11.75
C GLU A 275 19.44 -0.21 -11.10
N SER A 276 19.62 0.85 -11.87
CA SER A 276 19.14 2.19 -11.54
C SER A 276 17.66 2.30 -11.90
N PRO A 277 16.85 3.11 -11.18
CA PRO A 277 15.44 3.23 -11.49
C PRO A 277 15.23 3.69 -12.93
N ARG A 278 14.43 2.95 -13.70
CA ARG A 278 14.38 3.12 -15.16
C ARG A 278 13.89 4.50 -15.58
N LEU A 279 12.84 5.00 -14.92
CA LEU A 279 12.27 6.33 -15.13
C LEU A 279 12.96 7.41 -14.26
N GLY A 280 14.20 7.16 -13.82
CA GLY A 280 15.01 8.08 -13.03
C GLY A 280 14.58 8.20 -11.56
N GLY A 281 15.26 9.08 -10.83
CA GLY A 281 15.08 9.26 -9.39
C GLY A 281 16.14 8.54 -8.56
N LYS A 282 16.21 8.88 -7.27
CA LYS A 282 17.09 8.22 -6.31
C LYS A 282 16.37 7.00 -5.74
N TRP A 283 17.12 5.91 -5.55
CA TRP A 283 16.67 4.77 -4.78
C TRP A 283 16.26 5.20 -3.36
N ALA A 284 14.96 5.27 -3.12
CA ALA A 284 14.38 5.73 -1.86
C ALA A 284 14.06 4.56 -0.94
N ILE A 285 14.95 3.57 -0.85
CA ILE A 285 14.80 2.45 0.09
C ILE A 285 15.20 2.98 1.48
N PRO A 286 14.29 2.99 2.48
CA PRO A 286 14.65 3.38 3.83
C PRO A 286 15.80 2.50 4.34
N LYS A 287 16.91 3.14 4.73
CA LYS A 287 18.02 2.50 5.44
C LYS A 287 17.54 2.04 6.83
N ARG A 288 18.32 1.16 7.49
CA ARG A 288 18.04 0.66 8.85
C ARG A 288 17.55 1.82 9.75
N GLY A 289 16.31 1.72 10.22
CA GLY A 289 15.73 2.69 11.13
C GLY A 289 15.84 2.21 12.58
N LYS A 290 15.95 3.15 13.51
CA LYS A 290 15.97 2.84 14.95
C LYS A 290 14.59 2.36 15.40
N VAL A 291 14.59 1.47 16.38
CA VAL A 291 13.40 1.10 17.15
C VAL A 291 13.37 2.05 18.35
N ASP A 292 12.40 2.95 18.38
CA ASP A 292 12.24 3.95 19.44
C ASP A 292 10.82 3.90 20.04
N GLY A 293 10.62 4.60 21.16
CA GLY A 293 9.32 4.66 21.82
C GLY A 293 8.23 5.28 20.94
N LYS A 294 8.60 6.21 20.06
CA LYS A 294 7.68 6.85 19.11
C LYS A 294 7.11 5.84 18.10
N LEU A 295 7.96 4.95 17.57
CA LEU A 295 7.55 3.84 16.71
C LEU A 295 6.59 2.90 17.43
N LEU A 296 6.93 2.48 18.65
CA LEU A 296 6.12 1.53 19.42
C LEU A 296 4.75 2.13 19.77
N ALA A 297 4.72 3.37 20.27
CA ALA A 297 3.48 4.07 20.57
C ALA A 297 2.62 4.26 19.31
N GLY A 298 3.23 4.71 18.20
CA GLY A 298 2.54 4.87 16.92
C GLY A 298 1.97 3.56 16.39
N ALA A 299 2.75 2.48 16.43
CA ALA A 299 2.30 1.16 16.01
C ALA A 299 1.17 0.63 16.91
N ALA A 300 1.27 0.81 18.23
CA ALA A 300 0.23 0.40 19.15
C ALA A 300 -1.10 1.12 18.87
N ILE A 301 -1.08 2.45 18.74
CA ILE A 301 -2.25 3.29 18.42
C ILE A 301 -2.84 2.89 17.06
N PHE A 302 -1.98 2.69 16.05
CA PHE A 302 -2.42 2.20 14.74
C PHE A 302 -3.16 0.87 14.86
N GLY A 303 -2.61 -0.08 15.63
CA GLY A 303 -3.22 -1.39 15.83
C GLY A 303 -4.55 -1.34 16.55
N VAL A 304 -4.73 -0.43 17.53
CA VAL A 304 -6.05 -0.19 18.15
C VAL A 304 -7.06 0.25 17.09
N GLY A 305 -6.76 1.30 16.33
CA GLY A 305 -7.66 1.80 15.28
C GLY A 305 -7.96 0.75 14.20
N TRP A 306 -6.95 -0.03 13.81
CA TRP A 306 -7.07 -1.11 12.83
C TRP A 306 -7.89 -2.29 13.37
N GLY A 307 -7.75 -2.66 14.64
CA GLY A 307 -8.56 -3.71 15.28
C GLY A 307 -10.03 -3.32 15.49
N MET A 308 -10.33 -2.01 15.58
CA MET A 308 -11.71 -1.50 15.54
C MET A 308 -12.31 -1.64 14.15
N ALA A 309 -11.69 -0.99 13.16
CA ALA A 309 -12.12 -0.98 11.77
C ALA A 309 -10.90 -1.09 10.84
N ALA A 310 -10.66 -2.29 10.31
CA ALA A 310 -9.58 -2.53 9.38
C ALA A 310 -10.03 -2.31 7.93
N GLY A 311 -9.20 -1.68 7.11
CA GLY A 311 -9.37 -1.76 5.65
C GLY A 311 -8.61 -0.68 4.87
N PRO A 312 -8.33 -0.93 3.58
CA PRO A 312 -7.74 0.05 2.68
C PRO A 312 -8.79 1.11 2.31
N GLY A 313 -8.88 2.18 3.11
CA GLY A 313 -9.96 3.18 2.95
C GLY A 313 -10.09 3.78 1.56
N LEU A 314 -8.99 4.06 0.84
CA LEU A 314 -9.07 4.62 -0.52
C LEU A 314 -9.70 3.67 -1.53
N VAL A 315 -9.42 2.37 -1.41
CA VAL A 315 -9.99 1.34 -2.29
C VAL A 315 -11.46 1.14 -1.96
N ASN A 316 -11.80 1.04 -0.67
CA ASN A 316 -13.19 0.92 -0.24
C ASN A 316 -14.01 2.17 -0.57
N PHE A 317 -13.40 3.36 -0.58
CA PHE A 317 -14.05 4.58 -1.03
C PHE A 317 -14.37 4.54 -2.53
N GLY A 318 -13.44 4.05 -3.35
CA GLY A 318 -13.71 3.79 -4.76
C GLY A 318 -14.88 2.82 -4.98
N ARG A 319 -14.92 1.71 -4.21
CA ARG A 319 -16.03 0.74 -4.26
C ARG A 319 -17.37 1.39 -3.88
N ALA A 320 -17.39 2.10 -2.75
CA ALA A 320 -18.54 2.85 -2.26
C ALA A 320 -19.04 3.87 -3.29
N LEU A 321 -18.13 4.58 -3.96
CA LEU A 321 -18.46 5.56 -5.01
C LEU A 321 -19.10 4.90 -6.24
N SER A 322 -18.59 3.76 -6.68
CA SER A 322 -19.14 3.05 -7.84
C SER A 322 -20.49 2.38 -7.61
N THR A 323 -20.80 2.03 -6.37
CA THR A 323 -22.00 1.27 -5.99
C THR A 323 -23.05 2.15 -5.29
N HIS A 324 -22.70 3.39 -4.97
CA HIS A 324 -23.51 4.32 -4.18
C HIS A 324 -23.91 3.77 -2.80
N THR A 325 -23.06 2.90 -2.22
CA THR A 325 -23.28 2.29 -0.90
C THR A 325 -22.25 2.77 0.11
N ASP A 326 -22.63 2.93 1.38
CA ASP A 326 -21.75 3.22 2.53
C ASP A 326 -20.81 4.45 2.40
N LEU A 327 -21.10 5.36 1.48
CA LEU A 327 -20.29 6.55 1.20
C LEU A 327 -20.04 7.42 2.43
N ILE A 328 -21.07 7.62 3.26
CA ILE A 328 -20.96 8.43 4.48
C ILE A 328 -19.95 7.80 5.44
N GLN A 329 -20.02 6.50 5.67
CA GLN A 329 -19.15 5.84 6.64
C GLN A 329 -17.70 5.76 6.15
N VAL A 330 -17.49 5.33 4.89
CA VAL A 330 -16.13 5.24 4.33
C VAL A 330 -15.50 6.61 4.18
N GLY A 331 -16.28 7.61 3.73
CA GLY A 331 -15.84 9.00 3.66
C GLY A 331 -15.50 9.57 5.04
N THR A 332 -16.32 9.30 6.04
CA THR A 332 -16.08 9.72 7.44
C THR A 332 -14.81 9.08 7.99
N TRP A 333 -14.62 7.77 7.78
CA TRP A 333 -13.40 7.08 8.19
C TRP A 333 -12.15 7.65 7.52
N LEU A 334 -12.20 7.90 6.20
CA LEU A 334 -11.10 8.52 5.47
C LEU A 334 -10.78 9.93 5.97
N GLY A 335 -11.81 10.76 6.19
CA GLY A 335 -11.64 12.10 6.75
C GLY A 335 -11.00 12.04 8.14
N ALA A 336 -11.44 11.10 8.97
CA ALA A 336 -10.87 10.85 10.30
C ALA A 336 -9.40 10.39 10.24
N VAL A 337 -9.02 9.54 9.28
CA VAL A 337 -7.61 9.15 9.05
C VAL A 337 -6.75 10.34 8.68
N VAL A 338 -7.24 11.21 7.79
CA VAL A 338 -6.52 12.44 7.41
C VAL A 338 -6.37 13.35 8.63
N LEU A 339 -7.45 13.59 9.37
CA LEU A 339 -7.44 14.40 10.58
C LEU A 339 -6.45 13.86 11.62
N GLY A 340 -6.53 12.57 11.95
CA GLY A 340 -5.61 11.93 12.89
C GLY A 340 -4.14 12.05 12.47
N GLY A 341 -3.85 11.95 11.17
CA GLY A 341 -2.50 12.14 10.65
C GLY A 341 -2.00 13.59 10.68
N LEU A 342 -2.90 14.58 10.72
CA LEU A 342 -2.56 16.00 10.89
C LEU A 342 -2.31 16.39 12.35
N LEU A 343 -2.89 15.66 13.31
CA LEU A 343 -2.72 15.89 14.75
C LEU A 343 -1.40 15.34 15.33
N ALA A 344 -0.62 14.60 14.53
CA ALA A 344 0.59 13.84 14.92
C ALA A 344 1.90 14.51 14.48
#